data_AF-A9B7K7-F1
#
_entry.id   AF-A9B7K7-F1
#
_cell.length_a   1.000
_cell.length_b   1.000
_cell.length_c   1.000
_cell.angle_alpha   90.00
_cell.angle_beta   90.00
_cell.angle_gamma   90.00
#
_symmetry.space_group_name_H-M   'P 1'
#
loop_
_entity.id
_entity.type
_entity.pdbx_description
1 polymer ?
#
loop_
_entity_poly.entity_id
_entity_poly.type
_entity_poly.pdbx_seq_one_letter_code
_entity_poly.pdbx_strand_id
1 'polypeptide(L)'
;MARNIMLNHSIRLYGHFIQQQLPPSNYKEFSRWGIDEQNIYRSEYLQMSSLTQMCTMFTYLYHSAIADRQKWNILCESFGTMLIYQIYEVISDNISMGLGLAINPDYQQKNQLIRYFNTAMVESLDNGIIMLDHQRIKALSKNISLIEQHISLTRNQDLFDKYCAHKNIRLDTIEEPEIWVALYANIASCLDFINQIKQPSARTLIKNSVISRYTAINRLNNAEYTSINQLIQLQIDTMLVIPTLEYCINLWSEVYLDDQALRDDIAENPYLRQYITTATLLVRLLNDVGSILLQLSHQQIAQYFSQLLLESPPLKHEAWYDWFNRVASHPMFFRLHKDVVFNEVNILLYAIEPTMDPSTVIDQMIHNTQHAAQLYQATMALFEQQFGLLSQTSHYRIPLDIASRIVTFHQALYANDYTQPEGEYAV
;
A
#
# COMPACT_ATOMS: atom_id res chain seq x y z
N MET A 1 -21.51 -1.30 13.58
CA MET A 1 -21.30 -0.38 14.72
C MET A 1 -19.82 -0.09 14.96
N ALA A 2 -18.96 -1.09 15.20
CA ALA A 2 -17.52 -0.90 15.48
C ALA A 2 -16.74 -0.09 14.43
N ARG A 3 -16.93 -0.41 13.14
CA ARG A 3 -16.34 0.34 12.01
C ARG A 3 -16.67 1.84 12.07
N ASN A 4 -17.92 2.20 12.41
CA ASN A 4 -18.33 3.60 12.45
C ASN A 4 -17.68 4.35 13.63
N ILE A 5 -17.45 3.67 14.76
CA ILE A 5 -16.71 4.24 15.88
C ILE A 5 -15.29 4.57 15.43
N MET A 6 -14.58 3.60 14.84
CA MET A 6 -13.23 3.81 14.32
C MET A 6 -13.19 4.94 13.29
N LEU A 7 -14.08 4.91 12.29
CA LEU A 7 -14.13 5.94 11.25
C LEU A 7 -14.33 7.35 11.84
N ASN A 8 -15.24 7.52 12.81
CA ASN A 8 -15.45 8.82 13.46
C ASN A 8 -14.23 9.29 14.25
N HIS A 9 -13.56 8.39 14.97
CA HIS A 9 -12.31 8.70 15.67
C HIS A 9 -11.21 9.12 14.68
N SER A 10 -11.04 8.37 13.59
CA SER A 10 -10.03 8.65 12.58
C SER A 10 -10.28 9.96 11.85
N ILE A 11 -11.53 10.29 11.50
CA ILE A 11 -11.85 11.58 10.86
C ILE A 11 -11.54 12.75 11.78
N ARG A 12 -11.87 12.64 13.08
CA ARG A 12 -11.54 13.68 14.06
C ARG A 12 -10.03 13.90 14.18
N LEU A 13 -9.26 12.82 14.28
CA LEU A 13 -7.80 12.89 14.35
C LEU A 13 -7.21 13.43 13.04
N TYR A 14 -7.76 13.03 11.90
CA TYR A 14 -7.33 13.51 10.59
C TYR A 14 -7.58 15.00 10.43
N GLY A 15 -8.75 15.51 10.85
CA GLY A 15 -9.04 16.94 10.86
C GLY A 15 -8.12 17.74 11.78
N HIS A 16 -7.76 17.19 12.95
CA HIS A 16 -6.76 17.81 13.82
C HIS A 16 -5.39 17.87 13.15
N PHE A 17 -4.94 16.76 12.55
CA PHE A 17 -3.68 16.70 11.81
C PHE A 17 -3.65 17.70 10.66
N ILE A 18 -4.69 17.74 9.83
CA ILE A 18 -4.85 18.72 8.74
C ILE A 18 -4.71 20.14 9.27
N GLN A 19 -5.38 20.47 10.37
CA GLN A 19 -5.37 21.82 10.91
C GLN A 19 -3.98 22.22 11.45
N GLN A 20 -3.31 21.33 12.18
CA GLN A 20 -2.08 21.63 12.91
C GLN A 20 -0.80 21.42 12.09
N GLN A 21 -0.77 20.38 11.25
CA GLN A 21 0.47 19.93 10.59
C GLN A 21 0.58 20.38 9.14
N LEU A 22 -0.53 20.45 8.39
CA LEU A 22 -0.44 20.84 6.98
C LEU A 22 -0.08 22.34 6.82
N PRO A 23 0.92 22.66 5.96
CA PRO A 23 1.17 24.02 5.52
C PRO A 23 -0.06 24.68 4.86
N PRO A 24 -0.24 26.01 4.99
CA PRO A 24 -1.28 26.73 4.25
C PRO A 24 -1.18 26.49 2.74
N SER A 25 -2.24 25.94 2.15
CA SER A 25 -2.32 25.51 0.75
C SER A 25 -3.77 25.23 0.33
N ASN A 26 -4.07 25.18 -0.97
CA ASN A 26 -5.35 24.73 -1.47
C ASN A 26 -5.58 23.25 -1.16
N TYR A 27 -4.53 22.42 -1.13
CA TYR A 27 -4.60 21.01 -0.76
C TYR A 27 -5.03 20.84 0.71
N LYS A 28 -4.52 21.67 1.63
CA LYS A 28 -5.03 21.71 3.00
C LYS A 28 -6.52 22.04 3.02
N GLU A 29 -6.94 23.07 2.29
CA GLU A 29 -8.35 23.48 2.24
C GLU A 29 -9.26 22.42 1.56
N PHE A 30 -8.76 21.72 0.54
CA PHE A 30 -9.41 20.58 -0.09
C PHE A 30 -9.61 19.44 0.90
N SER A 31 -8.55 19.05 1.63
CA SER A 31 -8.65 18.00 2.65
C SER A 31 -9.57 18.38 3.80
N ARG A 32 -9.58 19.66 4.23
CA ARG A 32 -10.55 20.19 5.21
C ARG A 32 -11.98 20.08 4.72
N TRP A 33 -12.23 20.50 3.47
CA TRP A 33 -13.54 20.39 2.83
C TRP A 33 -13.98 18.94 2.68
N GLY A 34 -13.06 18.03 2.31
CA GLY A 34 -13.33 16.61 2.10
C GLY A 34 -13.86 15.91 3.34
N ILE A 35 -13.38 16.27 4.53
CA ILE A 35 -13.81 15.66 5.80
C ILE A 35 -14.95 16.39 6.51
N ASP A 36 -15.33 17.58 6.04
CA ASP A 36 -16.37 18.42 6.63
C ASP A 36 -17.72 17.68 6.69
N GLU A 37 -18.38 17.67 7.84
CA GLU A 37 -19.67 17.01 8.05
C GLU A 37 -20.80 17.59 7.17
N GLN A 38 -20.65 18.85 6.74
CA GLN A 38 -21.59 19.53 5.84
C GLN A 38 -21.33 19.23 4.36
N ASN A 39 -20.19 18.61 4.02
CA ASN A 39 -19.87 18.26 2.64
C ASN A 39 -20.69 17.05 2.18
N ILE A 40 -21.56 17.25 1.18
CA ILE A 40 -22.37 16.18 0.59
C ILE A 40 -21.52 15.10 -0.11
N TYR A 41 -20.28 15.41 -0.48
CA TYR A 41 -19.33 14.49 -1.12
C TYR A 41 -18.34 13.84 -0.12
N ARG A 42 -18.54 14.05 1.18
CA ARG A 42 -17.66 13.53 2.24
C ARG A 42 -17.43 12.02 2.13
N SER A 43 -18.49 11.23 1.88
CA SER A 43 -18.35 9.77 1.76
C SER A 43 -17.47 9.35 0.59
N GLU A 44 -17.56 10.05 -0.54
CA GLU A 44 -16.73 9.82 -1.72
C GLU A 44 -15.27 10.17 -1.43
N TYR A 45 -15.01 11.32 -0.80
CA TYR A 45 -13.67 11.71 -0.35
C TYR A 45 -13.06 10.69 0.62
N LEU A 46 -13.81 10.22 1.62
CA LEU A 46 -13.34 9.24 2.60
C LEU A 46 -13.11 7.84 2.02
N GLN A 47 -13.76 7.52 0.91
CA GLN A 47 -13.49 6.30 0.15
C GLN A 47 -12.21 6.47 -0.67
N MET A 48 -12.09 7.57 -1.41
CA MET A 48 -10.94 7.89 -2.25
C MET A 48 -9.66 8.03 -1.43
N SER A 49 -9.72 8.67 -0.26
CA SER A 49 -8.60 8.75 0.68
C SER A 49 -8.28 7.41 1.36
N SER A 50 -8.96 6.32 0.97
CA SER A 50 -8.77 4.95 1.50
C SER A 50 -9.16 4.75 2.96
N LEU A 51 -9.58 5.81 3.66
CA LEU A 51 -9.82 5.78 5.11
C LEU A 51 -10.94 4.80 5.48
N THR A 52 -12.00 4.74 4.67
CA THR A 52 -13.11 3.80 4.90
C THR A 52 -12.66 2.34 4.82
N GLN A 53 -11.80 2.02 3.84
CA GLN A 53 -11.31 0.67 3.62
C GLN A 53 -10.29 0.27 4.69
N MET A 54 -9.39 1.17 5.06
CA MET A 54 -8.48 0.94 6.17
C MET A 54 -9.23 0.74 7.49
N CYS A 55 -10.25 1.55 7.80
CA CYS A 55 -11.08 1.30 8.99
C CYS A 55 -11.79 -0.07 8.93
N THR A 56 -12.18 -0.53 7.75
CA THR A 56 -12.75 -1.86 7.55
C THR A 56 -11.71 -2.95 7.84
N MET A 57 -10.49 -2.82 7.32
CA MET A 57 -9.39 -3.73 7.59
C MET A 57 -9.09 -3.80 9.09
N PHE A 58 -8.82 -2.68 9.76
CA PHE A 58 -8.45 -2.69 11.17
C PHE A 58 -9.57 -3.23 12.07
N THR A 59 -10.85 -2.94 11.74
CA THR A 59 -11.99 -3.57 12.41
C THR A 59 -12.01 -5.08 12.21
N TYR A 60 -11.67 -5.57 11.02
CA TYR A 60 -11.59 -7.00 10.72
C TYR A 60 -10.43 -7.67 11.48
N LEU A 61 -9.22 -7.10 11.45
CA LEU A 61 -8.04 -7.62 12.16
C LEU A 61 -8.32 -7.83 13.65
N TYR A 62 -9.01 -6.87 14.28
CA TYR A 62 -9.33 -6.86 15.71
C TYR A 62 -10.71 -7.40 16.04
N HIS A 63 -11.33 -8.21 15.18
CA HIS A 63 -12.70 -8.68 15.37
C HIS A 63 -12.97 -9.22 16.80
N SER A 64 -12.05 -9.98 17.37
CA SER A 64 -12.13 -10.54 18.73
C SER A 64 -12.05 -9.49 19.85
N ALA A 65 -11.44 -8.33 19.60
CA ALA A 65 -11.25 -7.25 20.57
C ALA A 65 -12.45 -6.28 20.65
N ILE A 66 -13.35 -6.30 19.66
CA ILE A 66 -14.51 -5.38 19.57
C ILE A 66 -15.50 -5.56 20.73
N ALA A 67 -15.54 -6.74 21.35
CA ALA A 67 -16.46 -7.04 22.46
C ALA A 67 -16.19 -6.17 23.71
N ASP A 68 -14.93 -5.76 23.93
CA ASP A 68 -14.57 -4.83 25.00
C ASP A 68 -14.58 -3.40 24.47
N ARG A 69 -15.69 -2.69 24.72
CA ARG A 69 -15.90 -1.34 24.20
C ARG A 69 -14.87 -0.33 24.72
N GLN A 70 -14.39 -0.49 25.96
CA GLN A 70 -13.43 0.44 26.53
C GLN A 70 -12.07 0.29 25.84
N LYS A 71 -11.58 -0.96 25.74
CA LYS A 71 -10.33 -1.25 25.03
C LYS A 71 -10.43 -0.93 23.55
N TRP A 72 -11.58 -1.18 22.92
CA TRP A 72 -11.81 -0.80 21.53
C TRP A 72 -11.69 0.71 21.29
N ASN A 73 -12.20 1.55 22.19
CA ASN A 73 -12.03 3.00 22.06
C ASN A 73 -10.56 3.42 22.17
N ILE A 74 -9.80 2.81 23.10
CA ILE A 74 -8.35 3.05 23.23
C ILE A 74 -7.63 2.66 21.94
N LEU A 75 -7.93 1.48 21.40
CA LEU A 75 -7.39 1.02 20.12
C LEU A 75 -7.73 2.00 18.99
N CYS A 76 -8.98 2.45 18.88
CA CYS A 76 -9.40 3.41 17.85
C CYS A 76 -8.64 4.74 17.92
N GLU A 77 -8.34 5.23 19.12
CA GLU A 77 -7.53 6.44 19.30
C GLU A 77 -6.08 6.21 18.85
N SER A 78 -5.50 5.06 19.19
CA SER A 78 -4.12 4.72 18.82
C SER A 78 -3.94 4.48 17.32
N PHE A 79 -4.90 3.80 16.66
CA PHE A 79 -4.84 3.57 15.21
C PHE A 79 -4.88 4.85 14.38
N GLY A 80 -5.45 5.93 14.91
CA GLY A 80 -5.72 7.13 14.11
C GLY A 80 -4.49 7.74 13.44
N THR A 81 -3.36 7.82 14.14
CA THR A 81 -2.11 8.34 13.55
C THR A 81 -1.53 7.42 12.48
N MET A 82 -1.60 6.10 12.70
CA MET A 82 -1.17 5.12 11.70
C MET A 82 -2.04 5.20 10.45
N LEU A 83 -3.35 5.34 10.62
CA LEU A 83 -4.28 5.52 9.51
C LEU A 83 -3.98 6.80 8.73
N ILE A 84 -3.70 7.91 9.42
CA ILE A 84 -3.30 9.17 8.76
C ILE A 84 -2.00 8.98 7.97
N TYR A 85 -1.00 8.31 8.55
CA TYR A 85 0.23 7.96 7.85
C TYR A 85 -0.07 7.13 6.58
N GLN A 86 -0.89 6.09 6.70
CA GLN A 86 -1.27 5.26 5.57
C GLN A 86 -2.05 6.03 4.49
N ILE A 87 -2.92 7.01 4.82
CA ILE A 87 -3.58 7.87 3.82
C ILE A 87 -2.54 8.58 2.95
N TYR A 88 -1.51 9.16 3.56
CA TYR A 88 -0.49 9.89 2.82
C TYR A 88 0.51 8.97 2.10
N GLU A 89 0.67 7.73 2.56
CA GLU A 89 1.44 6.70 1.85
C GLU A 89 0.83 6.33 0.51
N VAL A 90 -0.50 6.31 0.40
CA VAL A 90 -1.18 6.10 -0.90
C VAL A 90 -0.73 7.13 -1.92
N ILE A 91 -0.54 8.39 -1.51
CA ILE A 91 -0.10 9.45 -2.41
C ILE A 91 1.33 9.21 -2.91
N SER A 92 2.25 8.75 -2.05
CA SER A 92 3.61 8.40 -2.51
C SER A 92 3.63 7.15 -3.40
N ASP A 93 2.76 6.17 -3.12
CA ASP A 93 2.61 4.99 -3.98
C ASP A 93 2.08 5.40 -5.36
N ASN A 94 1.08 6.29 -5.41
CA ASN A 94 0.54 6.84 -6.66
C ASN A 94 1.57 7.62 -7.49
N ILE A 95 2.44 8.42 -6.85
CA ILE A 95 3.52 9.13 -7.56
C ILE A 95 4.53 8.15 -8.17
N SER A 96 4.63 6.94 -7.61
CA SER A 96 5.49 5.88 -8.14
C SER A 96 4.91 5.17 -9.37
N MET A 97 3.64 5.44 -9.73
CA MET A 97 3.07 4.96 -10.99
C MET A 97 3.87 5.50 -12.19
N GLY A 98 4.16 4.62 -13.15
CA GLY A 98 5.01 4.94 -14.28
C GLY A 98 6.49 4.61 -14.09
N LEU A 99 6.89 4.05 -12.94
CA LEU A 99 8.28 3.69 -12.64
C LEU A 99 8.63 2.21 -12.90
N GLY A 100 7.66 1.38 -13.32
CA GLY A 100 7.85 -0.05 -13.59
C GLY A 100 8.77 -0.34 -14.79
N LEU A 101 8.35 0.12 -15.96
CA LEU A 101 9.12 0.12 -17.20
C LEU A 101 9.52 1.57 -17.50
N ALA A 102 10.77 1.81 -17.91
CA ALA A 102 11.27 3.15 -18.23
C ALA A 102 10.72 3.70 -19.56
N ILE A 103 9.40 3.66 -19.74
CA ILE A 103 8.65 4.03 -20.95
C ILE A 103 7.93 5.39 -20.81
N ASN A 104 7.74 5.87 -19.57
CA ASN A 104 7.03 7.12 -19.32
C ASN A 104 7.97 8.34 -19.54
N PRO A 105 7.54 9.39 -20.27
CA PRO A 105 8.34 10.62 -20.45
C PRO A 105 8.83 11.25 -19.14
N ASP A 106 8.05 11.14 -18.07
CA ASP A 106 8.37 11.74 -16.77
C ASP A 106 9.16 10.82 -15.84
N TYR A 107 9.56 9.63 -16.31
CA TYR A 107 10.22 8.59 -15.51
C TYR A 107 11.40 9.14 -14.70
N GLN A 108 12.29 9.90 -15.34
CA GLN A 108 13.48 10.45 -14.67
C GLN A 108 13.12 11.44 -13.56
N GLN A 109 12.13 12.30 -13.81
CA GLN A 109 11.70 13.29 -12.84
C GLN A 109 10.99 12.64 -11.65
N LYS A 110 10.06 11.71 -11.91
CA LYS A 110 9.36 10.95 -10.85
C LYS A 110 10.34 10.13 -10.02
N ASN A 111 11.29 9.44 -10.65
CA ASN A 111 12.31 8.67 -9.95
C ASN A 111 13.17 9.58 -9.04
N GLN A 112 13.57 10.76 -9.52
CA GLN A 112 14.30 11.73 -8.70
C GLN A 112 13.46 12.26 -7.52
N LEU A 113 12.19 12.56 -7.74
CA LEU A 113 11.27 12.99 -6.67
C LEU A 113 11.11 11.91 -5.60
N ILE A 114 10.76 10.69 -5.98
CA ILE A 114 10.56 9.56 -5.06
C ILE A 114 11.85 9.27 -4.29
N ARG A 115 13.01 9.24 -4.96
CA ARG A 115 14.28 9.03 -4.27
C ARG A 115 14.58 10.11 -3.25
N TYR A 116 14.37 11.38 -3.63
CA TYR A 116 14.57 12.50 -2.71
C TYR A 116 13.63 12.42 -1.50
N PHE A 117 12.34 12.15 -1.74
CA PHE A 117 11.33 11.97 -0.70
C PHE A 117 11.68 10.82 0.25
N ASN A 118 11.99 9.63 -0.29
CA ASN A 118 12.33 8.45 0.51
C ASN A 118 13.58 8.66 1.36
N THR A 119 14.62 9.33 0.82
CA THR A 119 15.80 9.71 1.61
C THR A 119 15.44 10.69 2.72
N ALA A 120 14.67 11.74 2.42
CA ALA A 120 14.24 12.71 3.43
C ALA A 120 13.39 12.06 4.53
N MET A 121 12.53 11.09 4.18
CA MET A 121 11.74 10.31 5.13
C MET A 121 12.64 9.49 6.07
N VAL A 122 13.58 8.70 5.53
CA VAL A 122 14.52 7.90 6.32
C VAL A 122 15.34 8.78 7.26
N GLU A 123 15.90 9.89 6.75
CA GLU A 123 16.67 10.82 7.57
C GLU A 123 15.82 11.50 8.65
N SER A 124 14.54 11.78 8.34
CA SER A 124 13.63 12.42 9.30
C SER A 124 13.27 11.49 10.46
N LEU A 125 13.20 10.19 10.25
CA LEU A 125 12.93 9.20 11.31
C LEU A 125 14.01 9.18 12.41
N ASP A 126 15.22 9.64 12.11
CA ASP A 126 16.31 9.78 13.08
C ASP A 126 16.50 11.21 13.59
N ASN A 127 16.18 12.23 12.78
CA ASN A 127 16.54 13.63 13.05
C ASN A 127 15.35 14.60 13.19
N GLY A 128 14.11 14.10 13.07
CA GLY A 128 12.91 14.92 12.93
C GLY A 128 12.76 15.53 11.53
N ILE A 129 11.67 16.27 11.30
CA ILE A 129 11.24 16.75 9.96
C ILE A 129 12.14 17.84 9.31
N ILE A 130 13.33 18.07 9.87
CA ILE A 130 14.23 19.17 9.49
C ILE A 130 14.80 18.98 8.06
N MET A 131 14.78 17.75 7.53
CA MET A 131 15.53 17.37 6.33
C MET A 131 14.78 17.53 4.99
N LEU A 132 13.48 17.85 5.02
CA LEU A 132 12.74 18.10 3.79
C LEU A 132 12.94 19.56 3.32
N ASP A 133 13.83 19.77 2.34
CA ASP A 133 13.97 21.06 1.69
C ASP A 133 12.74 21.33 0.80
N HIS A 134 11.85 22.18 1.31
CA HIS A 134 10.61 22.58 0.66
C HIS A 134 10.83 23.15 -0.75
N GLN A 135 11.91 23.89 -0.97
CA GLN A 135 12.18 24.46 -2.30
C GLN A 135 12.58 23.37 -3.28
N ARG A 136 13.43 22.43 -2.85
CA ARG A 136 13.87 21.31 -3.67
C ARG A 136 12.73 20.37 -4.02
N ILE A 137 11.91 19.95 -3.05
CA ILE A 137 10.77 19.07 -3.35
C ILE A 137 9.76 19.73 -4.27
N LYS A 138 9.48 21.02 -4.08
CA LYS A 138 8.57 21.80 -4.94
C LYS A 138 9.10 21.91 -6.37
N ALA A 139 10.42 22.01 -6.54
CA ALA A 139 11.05 22.00 -7.85
C ALA A 139 10.99 20.61 -8.52
N LEU A 140 11.24 19.55 -7.76
CA LEU A 140 11.17 18.17 -8.25
C LEU A 140 9.75 17.74 -8.59
N SER A 141 8.75 18.23 -7.86
CA SER A 141 7.34 17.94 -8.10
C SER A 141 6.69 18.80 -9.19
N LYS A 142 7.45 19.70 -9.83
CA LYS A 142 6.93 20.57 -10.89
C LYS A 142 6.45 19.74 -12.08
N ASN A 143 5.27 20.00 -12.66
CA ASN A 143 4.69 19.19 -13.74
C ASN A 143 4.23 17.76 -13.36
N ILE A 144 4.27 17.36 -12.08
CA ILE A 144 3.63 16.12 -11.65
C ILE A 144 2.25 16.48 -11.13
N SER A 145 1.19 16.05 -11.81
CA SER A 145 -0.19 16.33 -11.38
C SER A 145 -0.64 15.36 -10.29
N LEU A 146 -1.13 15.89 -9.17
CA LEU A 146 -1.74 15.09 -8.10
C LEU A 146 -3.02 14.37 -8.59
N ILE A 147 -3.68 14.92 -9.61
CA ILE A 147 -4.93 14.39 -10.15
C ILE A 147 -4.65 13.21 -11.06
N GLU A 148 -3.67 13.36 -11.97
CA GLU A 148 -3.26 12.33 -12.91
C GLU A 148 -2.53 11.17 -12.23
N GLN A 149 -1.83 11.43 -11.12
CA GLN A 149 -1.24 10.40 -10.27
C GLN A 149 -2.29 9.82 -9.32
N HIS A 150 -3.33 9.19 -9.88
CA HIS A 150 -4.36 8.50 -9.10
C HIS A 150 -4.91 7.28 -9.85
N ILE A 151 -5.02 6.13 -9.18
CA ILE A 151 -5.50 4.89 -9.82
C ILE A 151 -6.97 5.00 -10.28
N SER A 152 -7.79 5.82 -9.62
CA SER A 152 -9.13 6.23 -10.09
C SER A 152 -9.16 7.67 -10.60
N LEU A 153 -8.39 7.96 -11.66
CA LEU A 153 -8.25 9.29 -12.28
C LEU A 153 -9.58 10.05 -12.40
N THR A 154 -10.57 9.49 -13.08
CA THR A 154 -11.84 10.19 -13.36
C THR A 154 -12.61 10.56 -12.09
N ARG A 155 -12.63 9.67 -11.08
CA ARG A 155 -13.29 9.95 -9.80
C ARG A 155 -12.54 11.00 -8.99
N ASN A 156 -11.21 10.97 -9.04
CA ASN A 156 -10.38 11.96 -8.36
C ASN A 156 -10.58 13.35 -8.98
N GLN A 157 -10.53 13.43 -10.31
CA GLN A 157 -10.77 14.66 -11.05
C GLN A 157 -12.15 15.26 -10.74
N ASP A 158 -13.21 14.44 -10.78
CA ASP A 158 -14.57 14.88 -10.45
C ASP A 158 -14.67 15.44 -9.02
N LEU A 159 -13.96 14.84 -8.06
CA LEU A 159 -13.92 15.33 -6.68
C LEU A 159 -13.20 16.69 -6.56
N PHE A 160 -12.11 16.89 -7.28
CA PHE A 160 -11.44 18.19 -7.35
C PHE A 160 -12.29 19.25 -8.07
N ASP A 161 -13.01 18.88 -9.13
CA ASP A 161 -13.93 19.77 -9.85
C ASP A 161 -15.07 20.24 -8.93
N LYS A 162 -15.66 19.33 -8.15
CA LYS A 162 -16.67 19.65 -7.13
C LYS A 162 -16.13 20.64 -6.08
N TYR A 163 -14.89 20.44 -5.61
CA TYR A 163 -14.25 21.37 -4.70
C TYR A 163 -13.98 22.74 -5.34
N CYS A 164 -13.47 22.77 -6.57
CA CYS A 164 -13.24 24.00 -7.31
C CYS A 164 -14.52 24.81 -7.49
N ALA A 165 -15.62 24.14 -7.85
CA ALA A 165 -16.95 24.74 -7.95
C ALA A 165 -17.43 25.31 -6.61
N HIS A 166 -17.21 24.58 -5.50
CA HIS A 166 -17.56 25.04 -4.15
C HIS A 166 -16.79 26.31 -3.74
N LYS A 167 -15.49 26.39 -4.06
CA LYS A 167 -14.63 27.53 -3.72
C LYS A 167 -14.66 28.65 -4.76
N ASN A 168 -15.28 28.44 -5.91
CA ASN A 168 -15.24 29.32 -7.07
C ASN A 168 -13.79 29.63 -7.51
N ILE A 169 -12.96 28.57 -7.61
CA ILE A 169 -11.57 28.63 -8.08
C ILE A 169 -11.37 27.72 -9.30
N ARG A 170 -10.23 27.83 -9.97
CA ARG A 170 -9.88 27.00 -11.13
C ARG A 170 -9.01 25.82 -10.72
N LEU A 171 -9.14 24.68 -11.41
CA LEU A 171 -8.40 23.45 -11.11
C LEU A 171 -6.87 23.62 -11.18
N ASP A 172 -6.38 24.42 -12.12
CA ASP A 172 -4.96 24.74 -12.30
C ASP A 172 -4.35 25.49 -11.10
N THR A 173 -5.18 26.07 -10.22
CA THR A 173 -4.72 26.67 -8.96
C THR A 173 -4.40 25.64 -7.87
N ILE A 174 -4.78 24.38 -8.07
CA ILE A 174 -4.56 23.26 -7.14
C ILE A 174 -3.48 22.32 -7.67
N GLU A 175 -3.47 22.04 -8.97
CA GLU A 175 -2.61 21.00 -9.57
C GLU A 175 -1.10 21.25 -9.42
N GLU A 176 -0.66 22.52 -9.33
CA GLU A 176 0.77 22.82 -9.22
C GLU A 176 1.09 23.99 -8.28
N PRO A 177 2.07 23.84 -7.37
CA PRO A 177 2.75 22.62 -6.91
C PRO A 177 2.28 22.31 -5.48
N GLU A 178 1.29 21.43 -5.32
CA GLU A 178 0.79 21.08 -3.98
C GLU A 178 1.08 19.63 -3.58
N ILE A 179 1.61 18.80 -4.49
CA ILE A 179 2.11 17.46 -4.17
C ILE A 179 3.11 17.49 -3.01
N TRP A 180 4.00 18.50 -2.95
CA TRP A 180 4.95 18.59 -1.85
C TRP A 180 4.28 18.72 -0.48
N VAL A 181 3.08 19.29 -0.40
CA VAL A 181 2.30 19.41 0.84
C VAL A 181 1.89 18.03 1.32
N ALA A 182 1.40 17.18 0.40
CA ALA A 182 1.05 15.80 0.70
C ALA A 182 2.27 14.95 1.08
N LEU A 183 3.40 15.12 0.38
CA LEU A 183 4.66 14.45 0.72
C LEU A 183 5.21 14.90 2.07
N TYR A 184 5.13 16.20 2.40
CA TYR A 184 5.44 16.70 3.73
C TYR A 184 4.53 16.06 4.80
N ALA A 185 3.23 15.99 4.51
CA ALA A 185 2.25 15.39 5.41
C ALA A 185 2.53 13.92 5.68
N ASN A 186 3.02 13.19 4.68
CA ASN A 186 3.48 11.82 4.81
C ASN A 186 4.61 11.71 5.86
N ILE A 187 5.68 12.50 5.74
CA ILE A 187 6.78 12.50 6.72
C ILE A 187 6.27 12.91 8.11
N ALA A 188 5.48 13.97 8.21
CA ALA A 188 4.95 14.46 9.49
C ALA A 188 4.09 13.40 10.20
N SER A 189 3.17 12.78 9.46
CA SER A 189 2.29 11.73 10.01
C SER A 189 3.04 10.45 10.35
N CYS A 190 4.07 10.08 9.59
CA CYS A 190 4.95 8.96 9.91
C CYS A 190 5.70 9.20 11.24
N LEU A 191 6.22 10.42 11.44
CA LEU A 191 6.87 10.80 12.70
C LEU A 191 5.90 10.76 13.87
N ASP A 192 4.69 11.32 13.73
CA ASP A 192 3.64 11.25 14.75
C ASP A 192 3.30 9.79 15.08
N PHE A 193 3.18 8.94 14.06
CA PHE A 193 2.95 7.50 14.19
C PHE A 193 4.06 6.76 14.95
N ILE A 194 5.33 7.02 14.64
CA ILE A 194 6.45 6.38 15.35
C ILE A 194 6.59 6.91 16.78
N ASN A 195 6.40 8.20 17.00
CA ASN A 195 6.58 8.84 18.30
C ASN A 195 5.51 8.44 19.32
N GLN A 196 4.31 8.04 18.89
CA GLN A 196 3.26 7.59 19.80
C GLN A 196 3.47 6.16 20.34
N ILE A 197 4.35 5.37 19.74
CA ILE A 197 4.61 3.98 20.18
C ILE A 197 5.32 4.04 21.53
N LYS A 198 4.68 3.50 22.57
CA LYS A 198 5.13 3.65 23.96
C LYS A 198 6.26 2.69 24.30
N GLN A 199 6.15 1.43 23.90
CA GLN A 199 7.18 0.43 24.17
C GLN A 199 8.45 0.71 23.34
N PRO A 200 9.63 0.95 23.97
CA PRO A 200 10.83 1.35 23.25
C PRO A 200 11.36 0.32 22.24
N SER A 201 11.28 -0.98 22.56
CA SER A 201 11.68 -2.08 21.67
C SER A 201 10.78 -2.14 20.43
N ALA A 202 9.46 -2.11 20.63
CA ALA A 202 8.48 -2.05 19.55
C ALA A 202 8.67 -0.82 18.66
N ARG A 203 8.88 0.37 19.26
CA ARG A 203 9.13 1.61 18.52
C ARG A 203 10.36 1.49 17.63
N THR A 204 11.46 0.96 18.16
CA THR A 204 12.71 0.77 17.41
C THR A 204 12.51 -0.20 16.26
N LEU A 205 11.83 -1.32 16.52
CA LEU A 205 11.50 -2.32 15.51
C LEU A 205 10.67 -1.72 14.37
N ILE A 206 9.52 -1.12 14.70
CA ILE A 206 8.59 -0.59 13.71
C ILE A 206 9.23 0.55 12.91
N LYS A 207 10.02 1.41 13.57
CA LYS A 207 10.81 2.43 12.88
C LYS A 207 11.77 1.82 11.85
N ASN A 208 12.49 0.76 12.23
CA ASN A 208 13.40 0.08 11.30
C ASN A 208 12.65 -0.57 10.13
N SER A 209 11.46 -1.14 10.36
CA SER A 209 10.63 -1.69 9.28
C SER A 209 10.15 -0.61 8.30
N VAL A 210 9.81 0.58 8.81
CA VAL A 210 9.49 1.74 7.97
C VAL A 210 10.72 2.21 7.18
N ILE A 211 11.89 2.32 7.81
CA ILE A 211 13.15 2.67 7.12
C ILE A 211 13.48 1.66 6.00
N SER A 212 13.32 0.36 6.29
CA SER A 212 13.54 -0.71 5.32
C SER A 212 12.64 -0.56 4.09
N ARG A 213 11.37 -0.17 4.28
CA ARG A 213 10.45 0.09 3.15
C ARG A 213 10.95 1.15 2.20
N TYR A 214 11.25 2.36 2.69
CA TYR A 214 11.70 3.45 1.82
C TYR A 214 13.06 3.17 1.19
N THR A 215 13.94 2.49 1.93
CA THR A 215 15.22 2.02 1.39
C THR A 215 15.01 1.00 0.27
N ALA A 216 14.06 0.07 0.44
CA ALA A 216 13.72 -0.94 -0.55
C ALA A 216 13.13 -0.32 -1.82
N ILE A 217 12.24 0.67 -1.70
CA ILE A 217 11.69 1.40 -2.86
C ILE A 217 12.81 2.10 -3.64
N ASN A 218 13.76 2.75 -2.96
CA ASN A 218 14.91 3.35 -3.63
C ASN A 218 15.76 2.35 -4.41
N ARG A 219 16.02 1.18 -3.83
CA ARG A 219 16.76 0.10 -4.50
C ARG A 219 15.99 -0.50 -5.67
N LEU A 220 14.67 -0.60 -5.53
CA LEU A 220 13.77 -1.13 -6.57
C LEU A 220 13.82 -0.23 -7.80
N ASN A 221 13.73 1.08 -7.61
CA ASN A 221 13.77 2.09 -8.68
C ASN A 221 15.14 2.23 -9.35
N ASN A 222 16.21 1.72 -8.74
CA ASN A 222 17.55 1.65 -9.34
C ASN A 222 17.81 0.31 -10.07
N ALA A 223 16.82 -0.58 -10.12
CA ALA A 223 16.95 -1.93 -10.70
C ALA A 223 18.13 -2.74 -10.14
N GLU A 224 18.39 -2.64 -8.84
CA GLU A 224 19.50 -3.33 -8.15
C GLU A 224 19.25 -4.84 -7.90
N TYR A 225 18.51 -5.51 -8.78
CA TYR A 225 18.16 -6.94 -8.68
C TYR A 225 18.56 -7.70 -9.94
N THR A 226 19.07 -8.91 -9.77
CA THR A 226 19.57 -9.79 -10.85
C THR A 226 18.80 -11.10 -10.98
N SER A 227 17.81 -11.32 -10.12
CA SER A 227 16.94 -12.50 -10.13
C SER A 227 15.53 -12.16 -9.66
N ILE A 228 14.55 -12.98 -10.08
CA ILE A 228 13.17 -12.87 -9.62
C ILE A 228 13.07 -13.02 -8.08
N ASN A 229 13.90 -13.86 -7.46
CA ASN A 229 13.90 -14.03 -6.00
C ASN A 229 14.40 -12.79 -5.27
N GLN A 230 15.40 -12.09 -5.82
CA GLN A 230 15.85 -10.81 -5.27
C GLN A 230 14.78 -9.73 -5.44
N LEU A 231 14.10 -9.69 -6.59
CA LEU A 231 12.97 -8.79 -6.81
C LEU A 231 11.85 -9.05 -5.79
N ILE A 232 11.45 -10.31 -5.61
CA ILE A 232 10.44 -10.71 -4.60
C ILE A 232 10.87 -10.26 -3.20
N GLN A 233 12.10 -10.56 -2.79
CA GLN A 233 12.60 -10.18 -1.47
C GLN A 233 12.57 -8.66 -1.26
N LEU A 234 12.96 -7.90 -2.27
CA LEU A 234 12.92 -6.44 -2.22
C LEU A 234 11.48 -5.92 -2.12
N GLN A 235 10.55 -6.53 -2.86
CA GLN A 235 9.15 -6.13 -2.87
C GLN A 235 8.37 -6.50 -1.60
N ILE A 236 8.83 -7.48 -0.81
CA ILE A 236 8.31 -7.73 0.53
C ILE A 236 8.52 -6.48 1.39
N ASP A 237 9.73 -5.93 1.35
CA ASP A 237 10.10 -4.75 2.13
C ASP A 237 9.41 -3.49 1.61
N THR A 238 9.10 -3.41 0.30
CA THR A 238 8.34 -2.28 -0.24
C THR A 238 6.86 -2.30 0.12
N MET A 239 6.35 -3.14 1.02
CA MET A 239 4.97 -3.08 1.52
C MET A 239 4.89 -2.52 2.94
N LEU A 240 3.81 -1.79 3.26
CA LEU A 240 3.52 -1.40 4.65
C LEU A 240 2.98 -2.53 5.53
N VAL A 241 2.86 -3.76 5.02
CA VAL A 241 2.26 -4.88 5.76
C VAL A 241 3.08 -5.22 7.01
N ILE A 242 4.41 -5.28 6.93
CA ILE A 242 5.28 -5.54 8.09
C ILE A 242 5.08 -4.48 9.18
N PRO A 243 5.32 -3.17 8.94
CA PRO A 243 5.15 -2.17 9.99
C PRO A 243 3.69 -2.10 10.49
N THR A 244 2.70 -2.42 9.65
CA THR A 244 1.29 -2.53 10.05
C THR A 244 1.05 -3.67 11.04
N LEU A 245 1.54 -4.86 10.73
CA LEU A 245 1.37 -6.03 11.59
C LEU A 245 2.13 -5.86 12.90
N GLU A 246 3.38 -5.40 12.83
CA GLU A 246 4.19 -5.13 14.02
C GLU A 246 3.50 -4.11 14.93
N TYR A 247 2.99 -3.00 14.38
CA TYR A 247 2.26 -2.02 15.17
C TYR A 247 0.97 -2.60 15.78
N CYS A 248 0.15 -3.30 14.99
CA CYS A 248 -1.08 -3.88 15.50
C CYS A 248 -0.81 -4.90 16.63
N ILE A 249 0.15 -5.79 16.43
CA ILE A 249 0.48 -6.82 17.41
C ILE A 249 1.00 -6.19 18.71
N ASN A 250 1.88 -5.19 18.63
CA ASN A 250 2.39 -4.49 19.79
C ASN A 250 1.31 -3.64 20.49
N LEU A 251 0.47 -2.93 19.74
CA LEU A 251 -0.63 -2.17 20.34
C LEU A 251 -1.62 -3.09 21.05
N TRP A 252 -1.91 -4.27 20.49
CA TRP A 252 -2.74 -5.26 21.17
C TRP A 252 -2.10 -5.69 22.49
N SER A 253 -0.80 -6.00 22.49
CA SER A 253 -0.10 -6.43 23.71
C SER A 253 -0.12 -5.32 24.77
N GLU A 254 0.10 -4.06 24.38
CA GLU A 254 0.04 -2.89 25.27
C GLU A 254 -1.34 -2.68 25.92
N VAL A 255 -2.43 -2.95 25.19
CA VAL A 255 -3.81 -2.70 25.67
C VAL A 255 -4.39 -3.88 26.44
N TYR A 256 -3.99 -5.11 26.11
CA TYR A 256 -4.62 -6.33 26.64
C TYR A 256 -3.76 -7.11 27.63
N LEU A 257 -2.44 -6.90 27.67
CA LEU A 257 -1.54 -7.61 28.59
C LEU A 257 -0.99 -6.66 29.65
N ASP A 258 -1.20 -7.03 30.92
CA ASP A 258 -0.63 -6.30 32.06
C ASP A 258 0.85 -6.65 32.30
N ASP A 259 1.27 -7.85 31.90
CA ASP A 259 2.63 -8.35 32.12
C ASP A 259 3.62 -7.77 31.10
N GLN A 260 4.66 -7.06 31.60
CA GLN A 260 5.72 -6.50 30.77
C GLN A 260 6.56 -7.58 30.09
N ALA A 261 6.86 -8.70 30.76
CA ALA A 261 7.69 -9.77 30.20
C ALA A 261 7.01 -10.43 29.00
N LEU A 262 5.67 -10.60 29.04
CA LEU A 262 4.92 -11.10 27.88
C LEU A 262 4.88 -10.10 26.72
N ARG A 263 4.80 -8.80 27.03
CA ARG A 263 4.84 -7.75 25.99
C ARG A 263 6.21 -7.67 25.33
N ASP A 264 7.29 -7.78 26.10
CA ASP A 264 8.65 -7.81 25.56
C ASP A 264 8.91 -9.08 24.75
N ASP A 265 8.44 -10.23 25.22
CA ASP A 265 8.49 -11.48 24.46
C ASP A 265 7.76 -11.36 23.11
N ILE A 266 6.55 -10.80 23.06
CA ILE A 266 5.85 -10.55 21.78
C ILE A 266 6.64 -9.59 20.87
N ALA A 267 7.17 -8.50 21.41
CA ALA A 267 7.87 -7.49 20.62
C ALA A 267 9.20 -8.00 20.03
N GLU A 268 9.87 -8.91 20.73
CA GLU A 268 11.23 -9.34 20.39
C GLU A 268 11.30 -10.76 19.80
N ASN A 269 10.20 -11.53 19.83
CA ASN A 269 10.21 -12.92 19.39
C ASN A 269 10.56 -13.06 17.89
N PRO A 270 11.66 -13.76 17.54
CA PRO A 270 12.10 -13.89 16.16
C PRO A 270 11.19 -14.81 15.32
N TYR A 271 10.51 -15.78 15.93
CA TYR A 271 9.59 -16.67 15.23
C TYR A 271 8.29 -15.97 14.85
N LEU A 272 7.78 -15.09 15.72
CA LEU A 272 6.62 -14.24 15.41
C LEU A 272 6.97 -13.25 14.28
N ARG A 273 8.17 -12.69 14.29
CA ARG A 273 8.67 -11.86 13.17
C ARG A 273 8.75 -12.64 11.87
N GLN A 274 9.29 -13.85 11.90
CA GLN A 274 9.33 -14.71 10.72
C GLN A 274 7.91 -14.98 10.19
N TYR A 275 6.94 -15.19 11.08
CA TYR A 275 5.53 -15.36 10.72
C TYR A 275 4.93 -14.11 10.05
N ILE A 276 5.25 -12.90 10.56
CA ILE A 276 4.87 -11.62 9.93
C ILE A 276 5.49 -11.47 8.53
N THR A 277 6.76 -11.85 8.36
CA THR A 277 7.41 -11.84 7.05
C THR A 277 6.75 -12.83 6.08
N THR A 278 6.42 -14.04 6.54
CA THR A 278 5.67 -15.03 5.76
C THR A 278 4.30 -14.47 5.33
N ALA A 279 3.55 -13.84 6.24
CA ALA A 279 2.28 -13.18 5.94
C ALA A 279 2.45 -12.11 4.84
N THR A 280 3.50 -11.30 4.96
CA THR A 280 3.79 -10.23 4.01
C THR A 280 4.10 -10.76 2.63
N LEU A 281 4.91 -11.84 2.52
CA LEU A 281 5.17 -12.48 1.24
C LEU A 281 3.87 -13.00 0.59
N LEU A 282 2.97 -13.61 1.36
CA LEU A 282 1.67 -14.03 0.84
C LEU A 282 0.86 -12.84 0.31
N VAL A 283 0.81 -11.73 1.05
CA VAL A 283 0.10 -10.51 0.63
C VAL A 283 0.75 -9.89 -0.62
N ARG A 284 2.08 -9.89 -0.73
CA ARG A 284 2.80 -9.42 -1.91
C ARG A 284 2.46 -10.25 -3.15
N LEU A 285 2.56 -11.57 -3.05
CA LEU A 285 2.20 -12.46 -4.15
C LEU A 285 0.74 -12.25 -4.58
N LEU A 286 -0.18 -12.07 -3.64
CA LEU A 286 -1.58 -11.77 -3.95
C LEU A 286 -1.75 -10.41 -4.64
N ASN A 287 -1.00 -9.38 -4.22
CA ASN A 287 -1.06 -8.03 -4.77
C ASN A 287 -0.63 -8.00 -6.25
N ASP A 288 0.45 -8.71 -6.58
CA ASP A 288 1.05 -8.72 -7.93
C ASP A 288 0.36 -9.73 -8.87
N VAL A 289 -0.04 -10.90 -8.37
CA VAL A 289 -0.50 -12.02 -9.22
C VAL A 289 -2.02 -12.19 -9.18
N GLY A 290 -2.65 -11.91 -8.03
CA GLY A 290 -4.06 -12.20 -7.80
C GLY A 290 -4.31 -13.63 -7.30
N SER A 291 -5.41 -13.80 -6.56
CA SER A 291 -5.72 -15.04 -5.85
C SER A 291 -5.99 -16.24 -6.77
N ILE A 292 -6.59 -16.00 -7.94
CA ILE A 292 -6.99 -17.06 -8.88
C ILE A 292 -5.74 -17.71 -9.49
N LEU A 293 -4.83 -16.94 -10.08
CA LEU A 293 -3.64 -17.45 -10.75
C LEU A 293 -2.72 -18.24 -9.80
N LEU A 294 -2.59 -17.81 -8.55
CA LEU A 294 -1.77 -18.47 -7.53
C LEU A 294 -2.28 -19.85 -7.10
N GLN A 295 -3.53 -20.18 -7.41
CA GLN A 295 -4.16 -21.46 -7.08
C GLN A 295 -4.15 -22.45 -8.25
N LEU A 296 -3.74 -22.01 -9.44
CA LEU A 296 -3.74 -22.85 -10.64
C LEU A 296 -2.50 -23.73 -10.74
N SER A 297 -2.65 -24.86 -11.41
CA SER A 297 -1.51 -25.69 -11.82
C SER A 297 -0.72 -25.02 -12.96
N HIS A 298 0.53 -25.47 -13.15
CA HIS A 298 1.39 -24.95 -14.23
C HIS A 298 0.76 -25.08 -15.61
N GLN A 299 0.05 -26.19 -15.86
CA GLN A 299 -0.64 -26.43 -17.12
C GLN A 299 -1.80 -25.44 -17.32
N GLN A 300 -2.60 -25.20 -16.28
CA GLN A 300 -3.70 -24.24 -16.36
C GLN A 300 -3.19 -22.81 -16.60
N ILE A 301 -2.13 -22.40 -15.89
CA ILE A 301 -1.47 -21.09 -16.11
C ILE A 301 -1.06 -20.94 -17.58
N ALA A 302 -0.31 -21.91 -18.11
CA ALA A 302 0.14 -21.89 -19.50
C ALA A 302 -1.02 -21.85 -20.51
N GLN A 303 -2.12 -22.57 -20.21
CA GLN A 303 -3.32 -22.58 -21.04
C GLN A 303 -3.99 -21.20 -21.08
N TYR A 304 -4.21 -20.55 -19.93
CA TYR A 304 -4.88 -19.24 -19.88
C TYR A 304 -4.09 -18.15 -20.61
N PHE A 305 -2.78 -18.07 -20.39
CA PHE A 305 -1.93 -17.09 -21.08
C PHE A 305 -1.83 -17.38 -22.59
N SER A 306 -1.66 -18.64 -22.99
CA SER A 306 -1.65 -19.01 -24.41
C SER A 306 -2.99 -18.73 -25.10
N GLN A 307 -4.11 -18.98 -24.40
CA GLN A 307 -5.46 -18.71 -24.92
C GLN A 307 -5.68 -17.22 -25.15
N LEU A 308 -5.17 -16.35 -24.27
CA LEU A 308 -5.22 -14.89 -24.44
C LEU A 308 -4.60 -14.45 -25.77
N LEU A 309 -3.41 -15.01 -26.11
CA LEU A 309 -2.71 -14.73 -27.36
C LEU A 309 -3.44 -15.28 -28.60
N LEU A 310 -4.06 -16.45 -28.48
CA LEU A 310 -4.79 -17.10 -29.58
C LEU A 310 -6.13 -16.40 -29.89
N GLU A 311 -6.90 -16.04 -28.86
CA GLU A 311 -8.23 -15.44 -29.02
C GLU A 311 -8.16 -13.96 -29.42
N SER A 312 -7.12 -13.27 -28.98
CA SER A 312 -6.93 -11.85 -29.27
C SER A 312 -5.48 -11.57 -29.69
N PRO A 313 -5.08 -11.95 -30.92
CA PRO A 313 -3.71 -11.76 -31.37
C PRO A 313 -3.32 -10.26 -31.42
N PRO A 314 -2.01 -9.94 -31.30
CA PRO A 314 -1.52 -8.58 -31.45
C PRO A 314 -1.80 -8.04 -32.85
N LEU A 315 -2.18 -6.77 -32.92
CA LEU A 315 -2.28 -6.06 -34.19
C LEU A 315 -0.89 -5.86 -34.79
N LYS A 316 -0.84 -5.60 -36.10
CA LYS A 316 0.43 -5.38 -36.79
C LYS A 316 1.14 -4.16 -36.18
N HIS A 317 2.38 -4.37 -35.70
CA HIS A 317 3.21 -3.36 -35.02
C HIS A 317 2.70 -2.88 -33.64
N GLU A 318 1.74 -3.57 -33.04
CA GLU A 318 1.31 -3.29 -31.67
C GLU A 318 2.39 -3.72 -30.68
N ALA A 319 2.78 -2.82 -29.76
CA ALA A 319 3.66 -3.19 -28.66
C ALA A 319 2.93 -4.15 -27.70
N TRP A 320 3.68 -5.03 -27.03
CA TRP A 320 3.06 -6.00 -26.11
C TRP A 320 2.26 -5.33 -24.99
N TYR A 321 2.71 -4.16 -24.52
CA TYR A 321 2.07 -3.42 -23.45
C TYR A 321 0.67 -2.94 -23.86
N ASP A 322 0.56 -2.33 -25.05
CA ASP A 322 -0.72 -1.87 -25.61
C ASP A 322 -1.65 -3.04 -25.89
N TRP A 323 -1.09 -4.11 -26.45
CA TRP A 323 -1.80 -5.37 -26.69
C TRP A 323 -2.37 -5.93 -25.38
N PHE A 324 -1.55 -6.10 -24.35
CA PHE A 324 -1.96 -6.69 -23.08
C PHE A 324 -3.04 -5.83 -22.40
N ASN A 325 -2.86 -4.50 -22.37
CA ASN A 325 -3.83 -3.58 -21.81
C ASN A 325 -5.22 -3.71 -22.47
N ARG A 326 -5.25 -3.95 -23.79
CA ARG A 326 -6.50 -4.13 -24.54
C ARG A 326 -7.21 -5.45 -24.22
N VAL A 327 -6.49 -6.51 -23.90
CA VAL A 327 -7.04 -7.89 -23.81
C VAL A 327 -7.16 -8.43 -22.39
N ALA A 328 -6.42 -7.89 -21.42
CA ALA A 328 -6.29 -8.43 -20.07
C ALA A 328 -7.38 -7.98 -19.07
N SER A 329 -8.56 -7.60 -19.55
CA SER A 329 -9.71 -7.21 -18.71
C SER A 329 -10.43 -8.40 -18.05
N HIS A 330 -9.95 -9.63 -18.26
CA HIS A 330 -10.52 -10.82 -17.65
C HIS A 330 -10.18 -10.87 -16.14
N PRO A 331 -11.10 -11.33 -15.26
CA PRO A 331 -10.89 -11.34 -13.80
C PRO A 331 -9.61 -12.01 -13.31
N MET A 332 -9.14 -13.00 -14.06
CA MET A 332 -7.88 -13.70 -13.77
C MET A 332 -6.65 -12.79 -13.80
N PHE A 333 -6.70 -11.70 -14.59
CA PHE A 333 -5.57 -10.80 -14.80
C PHE A 333 -5.76 -9.43 -14.15
N PHE A 334 -6.82 -9.18 -13.38
CA PHE A 334 -7.09 -7.84 -12.83
C PHE A 334 -5.89 -7.18 -12.13
N ARG A 335 -5.10 -7.95 -11.37
CA ARG A 335 -3.90 -7.42 -10.69
C ARG A 335 -2.78 -7.09 -11.67
N LEU A 336 -2.43 -8.03 -12.55
CA LEU A 336 -1.42 -7.80 -13.57
C LEU A 336 -1.84 -6.69 -14.56
N HIS A 337 -3.12 -6.64 -14.92
CA HIS A 337 -3.68 -5.59 -15.77
C HIS A 337 -3.58 -4.22 -15.14
N LYS A 338 -3.91 -4.08 -13.85
CA LYS A 338 -3.67 -2.85 -13.08
C LYS A 338 -2.20 -2.43 -13.18
N ASP A 339 -1.27 -3.31 -12.83
CA ASP A 339 0.15 -2.95 -12.79
C ASP A 339 0.73 -2.65 -14.18
N VAL A 340 0.21 -3.29 -15.22
CA VAL A 340 0.52 -2.89 -16.61
C VAL A 340 -0.05 -1.51 -16.88
N VAL A 341 -1.36 -1.25 -16.68
CA VAL A 341 -2.02 0.04 -16.95
C VAL A 341 -1.30 1.22 -16.29
N PHE A 342 -0.92 1.08 -15.03
CA PHE A 342 -0.25 2.13 -14.26
C PHE A 342 1.28 2.06 -14.34
N ASN A 343 1.81 1.10 -15.11
CA ASN A 343 3.23 0.85 -15.28
C ASN A 343 3.96 0.80 -13.92
N GLU A 344 3.45 -0.05 -13.04
CA GLU A 344 4.00 -0.37 -11.73
C GLU A 344 5.02 -1.53 -11.84
N VAL A 345 5.88 -1.65 -10.82
CA VAL A 345 6.79 -2.78 -10.72
C VAL A 345 6.00 -4.01 -10.25
N ASN A 346 6.05 -5.11 -11.02
CA ASN A 346 5.35 -6.35 -10.72
C ASN A 346 6.28 -7.55 -10.98
N ILE A 347 6.25 -8.57 -10.11
CA ILE A 347 7.11 -9.76 -10.23
C ILE A 347 6.91 -10.55 -11.53
N LEU A 348 5.71 -10.52 -12.10
CA LEU A 348 5.37 -11.19 -13.36
C LEU A 348 6.00 -10.49 -14.56
N LEU A 349 6.38 -9.22 -14.41
CA LEU A 349 7.09 -8.43 -15.41
C LEU A 349 8.62 -8.55 -15.30
N TYR A 350 9.13 -9.42 -14.41
CA TYR A 350 10.57 -9.66 -14.30
C TYR A 350 11.16 -10.13 -15.64
N ALA A 351 12.27 -9.48 -16.04
CA ALA A 351 12.98 -9.72 -17.30
C ALA A 351 12.13 -9.50 -18.57
N ILE A 352 11.08 -8.69 -18.50
CA ILE A 352 10.31 -8.25 -19.66
C ILE A 352 10.72 -6.82 -20.02
N GLU A 353 11.08 -6.61 -21.28
CA GLU A 353 11.45 -5.30 -21.82
C GLU A 353 10.36 -4.76 -22.75
N PRO A 354 10.21 -3.42 -22.86
CA PRO A 354 9.20 -2.80 -23.75
C PRO A 354 9.31 -3.23 -25.22
N THR A 355 10.50 -3.63 -25.67
CA THR A 355 10.80 -3.99 -27.06
C THR A 355 10.58 -5.47 -27.39
N MET A 356 10.24 -6.31 -26.41
CA MET A 356 9.98 -7.73 -26.64
C MET A 356 8.69 -7.92 -27.44
N ASP A 357 8.64 -8.97 -28.26
CA ASP A 357 7.41 -9.33 -28.96
C ASP A 357 6.39 -9.97 -28.00
N PRO A 358 5.08 -9.87 -28.27
CA PRO A 358 4.04 -10.39 -27.37
C PRO A 358 4.14 -11.89 -27.06
N SER A 359 4.65 -12.72 -27.98
CA SER A 359 4.79 -14.16 -27.74
C SER A 359 5.87 -14.42 -26.69
N THR A 360 7.03 -13.79 -26.85
CA THR A 360 8.13 -13.89 -25.88
C THR A 360 7.70 -13.39 -24.50
N VAL A 361 6.95 -12.28 -24.46
CA VAL A 361 6.41 -11.74 -23.20
C VAL A 361 5.47 -12.73 -22.52
N ILE A 362 4.59 -13.38 -23.28
CA ILE A 362 3.67 -14.38 -22.73
C ILE A 362 4.41 -15.60 -22.17
N ASP A 363 5.42 -16.10 -22.87
CA ASP A 363 6.25 -17.20 -22.37
C ASP A 363 6.94 -16.84 -21.05
N GLN A 364 7.47 -15.60 -20.95
CA GLN A 364 8.11 -15.11 -19.72
C GLN A 364 7.09 -14.90 -18.58
N MET A 365 5.91 -14.34 -18.87
CA MET A 365 4.82 -14.19 -17.89
C MET A 365 4.33 -15.55 -17.37
N ILE A 366 4.22 -16.56 -18.23
CA ILE A 366 3.89 -17.94 -17.83
C ILE A 366 4.94 -18.46 -16.85
N HIS A 367 6.23 -18.34 -17.20
CA HIS A 367 7.32 -18.79 -16.34
C HIS A 367 7.31 -18.10 -14.97
N ASN A 368 7.19 -16.76 -14.96
CA ASN A 368 7.16 -15.97 -13.73
C ASN A 368 5.92 -16.31 -12.88
N THR A 369 4.76 -16.51 -13.50
CA THR A 369 3.51 -16.87 -12.79
C THR A 369 3.60 -18.25 -12.17
N GLN A 370 4.16 -19.23 -12.88
CA GLN A 370 4.38 -20.58 -12.35
C GLN A 370 5.32 -20.55 -11.14
N HIS A 371 6.41 -19.80 -11.22
CA HIS A 371 7.34 -19.61 -10.09
C HIS A 371 6.65 -18.98 -8.88
N ALA A 372 5.88 -17.90 -9.10
CA ALA A 372 5.14 -17.21 -8.04
C ALA A 372 4.07 -18.10 -7.40
N ALA A 373 3.32 -18.87 -8.20
CA ALA A 373 2.33 -19.82 -7.70
C ALA A 373 2.96 -20.93 -6.86
N GLN A 374 4.08 -21.51 -7.31
CA GLN A 374 4.81 -22.51 -6.53
C GLN A 374 5.30 -21.92 -5.19
N LEU A 375 5.87 -20.72 -5.21
CA LEU A 375 6.32 -20.03 -4.01
C LEU A 375 5.17 -19.74 -3.05
N TYR A 376 4.02 -19.31 -3.56
CA TYR A 376 2.81 -19.07 -2.76
C TYR A 376 2.35 -20.33 -2.02
N GLN A 377 2.25 -21.46 -2.72
CA GLN A 377 1.84 -22.73 -2.09
C GLN A 377 2.81 -23.17 -1.00
N ALA A 378 4.12 -23.07 -1.26
CA ALA A 378 5.15 -23.39 -0.26
C ALA A 378 5.09 -22.45 0.95
N THR A 379 4.87 -21.15 0.70
CA THR A 379 4.78 -20.12 1.74
C THR A 379 3.50 -20.28 2.57
N MET A 380 2.38 -20.68 1.96
CA MET A 380 1.14 -20.97 2.68
C MET A 380 1.31 -22.17 3.62
N ALA A 381 1.94 -23.25 3.16
CA ALA A 381 2.24 -24.40 4.01
C ALA A 381 3.15 -24.02 5.19
N LEU A 382 4.17 -23.20 4.95
CA LEU A 382 5.04 -22.68 6.00
C LEU A 382 4.26 -21.79 6.99
N PHE A 383 3.37 -20.94 6.49
CA PHE A 383 2.52 -20.06 7.30
C PHE A 383 1.63 -20.87 8.25
N GLU A 384 0.95 -21.90 7.75
CA GLU A 384 0.12 -22.80 8.56
C GLU A 384 0.95 -23.58 9.59
N GLN A 385 2.14 -24.06 9.21
CA GLN A 385 3.05 -24.73 10.12
C GLN A 385 3.50 -23.80 11.27
N GLN A 386 3.94 -22.58 10.94
CA GLN A 386 4.36 -21.57 11.92
C GLN A 386 3.21 -21.22 12.87
N PHE A 387 2.00 -21.06 12.35
CA PHE A 387 0.80 -20.85 13.16
C PHE A 387 0.57 -22.00 14.15
N GLY A 388 0.63 -23.25 13.67
CA GLY A 388 0.45 -24.45 14.50
C GLY A 388 1.47 -24.57 15.62
N LEU A 389 2.72 -24.18 15.37
CA LEU A 389 3.79 -24.18 16.37
C LEU A 389 3.62 -23.06 17.41
N LEU A 390 3.44 -21.82 16.94
CA LEU A 390 3.37 -20.65 17.83
C LEU A 390 2.07 -20.62 18.66
N SER A 391 0.97 -21.16 18.12
CA SER A 391 -0.32 -21.18 18.83
C SER A 391 -0.36 -22.10 20.05
N GLN A 392 0.67 -22.91 20.27
CA GLN A 392 0.86 -23.68 21.51
C GLN A 392 1.12 -22.77 22.72
N THR A 393 1.63 -21.56 22.47
CA THR A 393 1.84 -20.52 23.48
C THR A 393 0.65 -19.56 23.47
N SER A 394 -0.13 -19.56 24.55
CA SER A 394 -1.45 -18.92 24.59
C SER A 394 -1.45 -17.42 24.27
N HIS A 395 -0.43 -16.67 24.71
CA HIS A 395 -0.35 -15.23 24.47
C HIS A 395 0.01 -14.84 23.03
N TYR A 396 0.43 -15.79 22.18
CA TYR A 396 0.62 -15.54 20.75
C TYR A 396 -0.65 -15.72 19.93
N ARG A 397 -1.72 -16.31 20.48
CA ARG A 397 -2.91 -16.64 19.69
C ARG A 397 -3.50 -15.43 18.96
N ILE A 398 -3.68 -14.31 19.67
CA ILE A 398 -4.24 -13.09 19.06
C ILE A 398 -3.27 -12.44 18.08
N PRO A 399 -1.97 -12.26 18.37
CA PRO A 399 -1.00 -11.83 17.37
C PRO A 399 -1.03 -12.65 16.07
N LEU A 400 -1.12 -13.97 16.19
CA LEU A 400 -1.19 -14.87 15.04
C LEU A 400 -2.51 -14.70 14.26
N ASP A 401 -3.64 -14.56 14.97
CA ASP A 401 -4.94 -14.32 14.34
C ASP A 401 -4.97 -12.95 13.61
N ILE A 402 -4.31 -11.91 14.13
CA ILE A 402 -4.17 -10.60 13.45
C ILE A 402 -3.44 -10.78 12.11
N ALA A 403 -2.28 -11.45 12.10
CA ALA A 403 -1.52 -11.70 10.88
C ALA A 403 -2.23 -12.67 9.92
N SER A 404 -2.95 -13.68 10.42
CA SER A 404 -3.81 -14.51 9.55
C SER A 404 -4.91 -13.70 8.87
N ARG A 405 -5.58 -12.83 9.63
CA ARG A 405 -6.65 -11.97 9.10
C ARG A 405 -6.14 -10.96 8.07
N ILE A 406 -4.90 -10.48 8.17
CA ILE A 406 -4.38 -9.59 7.11
C ILE A 406 -4.25 -10.33 5.78
N VAL A 407 -3.81 -11.59 5.80
CA VAL A 407 -3.71 -12.42 4.59
C VAL A 407 -5.12 -12.66 4.03
N THR A 408 -6.07 -13.09 4.87
CA THR A 408 -7.46 -13.34 4.43
C THR A 408 -8.14 -12.10 3.88
N PHE A 409 -7.93 -10.93 4.50
CA PHE A 409 -8.45 -9.67 4.01
C PHE A 409 -7.97 -9.36 2.59
N HIS A 410 -6.66 -9.49 2.35
CA HIS A 410 -6.07 -9.23 1.04
C HIS A 410 -6.41 -10.31 0.00
N GLN A 411 -6.62 -11.57 0.40
CA GLN A 411 -7.13 -12.61 -0.50
C GLN A 411 -8.52 -12.25 -1.05
N ALA A 412 -9.42 -11.76 -0.19
CA ALA A 412 -10.77 -11.37 -0.59
C ALA A 412 -10.75 -10.10 -1.46
N LEU A 413 -9.96 -9.11 -1.06
CA LEU A 413 -9.79 -7.84 -1.76
C LEU A 413 -9.24 -8.03 -3.18
N TYR A 414 -8.11 -8.72 -3.32
CA TYR A 414 -7.43 -8.91 -4.60
C TYR A 414 -8.09 -9.95 -5.51
N ALA A 415 -9.21 -10.55 -5.10
CA ALA A 415 -10.07 -11.34 -5.97
C ALA A 415 -11.02 -10.47 -6.83
N ASN A 416 -11.15 -9.17 -6.51
CA ASN A 416 -12.03 -8.24 -7.20
C ASN A 416 -11.24 -7.27 -8.09
N ASP A 417 -11.96 -6.66 -9.04
CA ASP A 417 -11.43 -5.59 -9.89
C ASP A 417 -11.09 -4.36 -9.05
N TYR A 418 -9.92 -3.76 -9.30
CA TYR A 418 -9.43 -2.58 -8.57
C TYR A 418 -10.27 -1.31 -8.81
N THR A 419 -11.11 -1.31 -9.86
CA THR A 419 -12.05 -0.23 -10.17
C THR A 419 -13.35 -0.31 -9.37
N GLN A 420 -13.61 -1.43 -8.70
CA GLN A 420 -14.80 -1.64 -7.88
C GLN A 420 -14.48 -1.44 -6.40
N PRO A 421 -15.43 -0.91 -5.59
CA PRO A 421 -15.21 -0.67 -4.15
C PRO A 421 -14.70 -1.89 -3.38
N GLU A 422 -15.05 -3.11 -3.80
CA GLU A 422 -14.63 -4.37 -3.16
C GLU A 422 -13.19 -4.80 -3.50
N GLY A 423 -12.61 -4.31 -4.60
CA GLY A 423 -11.20 -4.52 -4.97
C GLY A 423 -10.32 -3.28 -4.77
N GLU A 424 -10.94 -2.17 -4.39
CA GLU A 424 -10.33 -0.88 -4.09
C GLU A 424 -9.73 -0.91 -2.67
N TYR A 425 -8.42 -1.15 -2.54
CA TYR A 425 -7.73 -1.09 -1.23
C TYR A 425 -7.49 0.35 -0.80
N ALA A 426 -6.86 1.07 -1.72
CA ALA A 426 -6.41 2.42 -1.57
C ALA A 426 -6.18 3.03 -2.95
N VAL A 427 -6.59 4.29 -3.12
CA VAL A 427 -6.62 4.99 -4.42
C VAL A 427 -5.95 6.33 -4.36
#